data_AF-A0A2A4Z3U7-F1
#
_entry.id   AF-A0A2A4Z3U7-F1
#
_cell.length_a   1.000
_cell.length_b   1.000
_cell.length_c   1.000
_cell.angle_alpha   90.00
_cell.angle_beta   90.00
_cell.angle_gamma   90.00
#
_symmetry.space_group_name_H-M   'P 1'
#
loop_
_entity.id
_entity.type
_entity.pdbx_description
1 polymer ?
#
loop_
_entity_poly.entity_id
_entity_poly.type
_entity_poly.pdbx_seq_one_letter_code
_entity_poly.pdbx_strand_id
1 'polypeptide(L)'
;MMTLPKSTKIALTIFVVLGFIGLYACFIEPFKLKVTEWEIDSDKWTAQTELKIALISDVHAIWPWMSAAHIETIVKKANALEPDLILLLGDYVGTYPFGIQLTPEQGVAPYKKLTAKCGVFAVIGNHDLHGISGWPEALVKTNIPVLKNKAISIECKNETLWIAGLEDLWYQNTDIQK
;
A
#
# COMPACT_ATOMS: atom_id res chain seq x y z
N MET A 1 -35.79 28.67 -34.26
CA MET A 1 -34.99 27.83 -33.33
C MET A 1 -34.92 28.54 -31.99
N MET A 2 -35.55 28.00 -30.95
CA MET A 2 -35.59 28.65 -29.63
C MET A 2 -34.30 28.33 -28.89
N THR A 3 -33.51 29.34 -28.55
CA THR A 3 -32.22 29.16 -27.84
C THR A 3 -32.45 29.02 -26.34
N LEU A 4 -31.73 28.09 -25.69
CA LEU A 4 -31.79 27.88 -24.24
C LEU A 4 -31.45 29.17 -23.45
N PRO A 5 -32.10 29.39 -22.28
CA PRO A 5 -31.75 30.47 -21.36
C PRO A 5 -30.27 30.43 -20.94
N LYS A 6 -29.66 31.60 -20.69
CA LYS A 6 -28.25 31.70 -20.27
C LYS A 6 -27.97 30.89 -19.01
N SER A 7 -28.88 30.90 -18.04
CA SER A 7 -28.78 30.10 -16.80
C SER A 7 -28.75 28.60 -17.09
N THR A 8 -29.60 28.11 -18.01
CA THR A 8 -29.63 26.70 -18.41
C THR A 8 -28.33 26.28 -19.11
N LYS A 9 -27.77 27.15 -19.96
CA LYS A 9 -26.46 26.89 -20.59
C LYS A 9 -25.34 26.80 -19.56
N ILE A 10 -25.30 27.72 -18.59
CA ILE A 10 -24.32 27.69 -17.50
C ILE A 10 -24.46 26.42 -16.66
N ALA A 11 -25.68 26.07 -16.25
CA ALA A 11 -25.94 24.86 -15.47
C ALA A 11 -25.51 23.59 -16.22
N LEU A 12 -25.80 23.50 -17.52
CA LEU A 12 -25.38 22.39 -18.35
C LEU A 12 -23.85 22.31 -18.45
N THR A 13 -23.17 23.45 -18.64
CA THR A 13 -21.70 23.49 -18.65
C THR A 13 -21.11 22.99 -17.33
N ILE A 14 -21.63 23.45 -16.19
CA ILE A 14 -21.17 22.99 -14.87
C ILE A 14 -21.38 21.49 -14.72
N PHE A 15 -22.57 20.98 -15.07
CA PHE A 15 -22.87 19.56 -15.00
C PHE A 15 -21.91 18.72 -15.84
N VAL A 16 -21.62 19.15 -17.07
CA VAL A 16 -20.68 18.46 -17.96
C VAL A 16 -19.25 18.48 -17.38
N VAL A 17 -18.79 19.62 -16.87
CA VAL A 17 -17.46 19.73 -16.24
C VAL A 17 -17.34 18.83 -15.02
N LEU A 18 -18.33 18.83 -14.12
CA LEU A 18 -18.36 17.94 -12.97
C LEU A 18 -18.41 16.46 -13.39
N GLY A 19 -19.15 16.14 -14.46
CA GLY A 19 -19.16 14.82 -15.06
C GLY A 19 -17.76 14.37 -15.50
N PHE A 20 -17.02 15.22 -16.21
CA PHE A 20 -15.64 14.91 -16.61
C PHE A 20 -14.69 14.77 -15.43
N ILE A 21 -14.82 15.60 -14.40
CA ILE A 21 -14.03 15.48 -13.16
C ILE A 21 -14.32 14.13 -12.48
N GLY A 22 -15.60 13.75 -12.37
CA GLY A 22 -16.00 12.46 -11.81
C GLY A 22 -15.46 11.28 -12.60
N LEU A 23 -15.52 11.33 -13.94
CA LEU A 23 -14.95 10.30 -14.80
C LEU A 23 -13.43 10.19 -14.61
N TYR A 24 -12.72 11.31 -14.55
CA TYR A 24 -11.28 11.32 -14.30
C TYR A 24 -10.94 10.72 -12.93
N ALA A 25 -11.66 11.14 -11.88
CA ALA A 25 -11.45 10.68 -10.51
C ALA A 25 -11.77 9.18 -10.32
N CYS A 26 -12.73 8.63 -11.07
CA CYS A 26 -13.09 7.21 -10.93
C CYS A 26 -12.28 6.27 -11.83
N PHE A 27 -11.84 6.73 -13.00
CA PHE A 27 -11.32 5.85 -14.06
C PHE A 27 -9.88 6.15 -14.50
N ILE A 28 -9.31 7.30 -14.12
CA ILE A 28 -7.96 7.68 -14.53
C ILE A 28 -7.05 7.82 -13.32
N GLU A 29 -7.42 8.65 -12.36
CA GLU A 29 -6.59 8.94 -11.19
C GLU A 29 -6.23 7.70 -10.36
N PRO A 30 -7.16 6.77 -10.04
CA PRO A 30 -6.86 5.62 -9.20
C PRO A 30 -5.87 4.63 -9.83
N PHE A 31 -5.68 4.68 -11.15
CA PHE A 31 -4.77 3.80 -11.90
C PHE A 31 -3.41 4.45 -12.18
N LYS A 32 -3.18 5.69 -11.72
CA LYS A 32 -1.89 6.39 -11.88
C LYS A 32 -0.92 6.02 -10.76
N LEU A 33 -0.23 4.89 -10.94
CA LEU A 33 0.85 4.49 -10.03
C LEU A 33 2.10 5.36 -10.21
N LYS A 34 2.33 6.29 -9.29
CA LYS A 34 3.55 7.11 -9.20
C LYS A 34 4.50 6.55 -8.13
N VAL A 35 5.80 6.49 -8.46
CA VAL A 35 6.85 6.26 -7.45
C VAL A 35 7.29 7.62 -6.95
N THR A 36 7.32 7.77 -5.63
CA THR A 36 7.82 8.97 -4.95
C THR A 36 9.05 8.58 -4.17
N GLU A 37 10.14 9.30 -4.40
CA GLU A 37 11.44 9.03 -3.79
C GLU A 37 11.76 10.12 -2.77
N TRP A 38 12.33 9.70 -1.65
CA TRP A 38 12.77 10.57 -0.56
C TRP A 38 14.18 10.17 -0.17
N GLU A 39 15.07 11.14 -0.09
CA GLU A 39 16.40 10.96 0.48
C GLU A 39 16.35 11.40 1.94
N ILE A 40 16.73 10.49 2.85
CA ILE A 40 16.76 10.73 4.28
C ILE A 40 18.21 10.67 4.72
N ASP A 41 18.75 11.81 5.12
CA ASP A 41 20.06 11.91 5.76
C ASP A 41 19.88 12.17 7.26
N SER A 42 20.71 11.53 8.08
CA SER A 42 20.60 11.58 9.54
C SER A 42 21.93 11.25 10.20
N ASP A 43 22.39 12.12 11.09
CA ASP A 43 23.58 11.87 11.93
C ASP A 43 23.42 10.64 12.85
N LYS A 44 22.18 10.13 13.00
CA LYS A 44 21.89 8.89 13.74
C LYS A 44 22.08 7.63 12.89
N TRP A 45 22.17 7.76 11.58
CA TRP A 45 22.48 6.65 10.67
C TRP A 45 24.00 6.46 10.63
N THR A 46 24.50 5.54 11.45
CA THR A 46 25.94 5.31 11.61
C THR A 46 26.48 4.22 10.68
N ALA A 47 25.61 3.52 9.94
CA ALA A 47 26.02 2.50 8.98
C ALA A 47 26.74 3.17 7.81
N GLN A 48 27.76 2.49 7.28
CA GLN A 48 28.56 3.06 6.18
C GLN A 48 27.89 2.91 4.82
N THR A 49 26.80 2.15 4.76
CA THR A 49 26.10 1.83 3.51
C THR A 49 24.79 2.60 3.40
N GLU A 50 24.54 3.11 2.20
CA GLU A 50 23.23 3.61 1.82
C GLU A 50 22.24 2.45 1.73
N LEU A 51 21.02 2.66 2.20
CA LEU A 51 19.96 1.66 2.23
C LEU A 51 18.76 2.13 1.40
N LYS A 52 18.43 1.39 0.34
CA LYS A 52 17.24 1.67 -0.47
C LYS A 52 16.06 0.85 0.03
N ILE A 53 15.03 1.53 0.52
CA ILE A 53 13.81 0.89 1.06
C ILE A 53 12.64 1.25 0.16
N ALA A 54 11.90 0.24 -0.31
CA ALA A 54 10.60 0.44 -0.93
C ALA A 54 9.49 0.24 0.11
N LEU A 55 8.60 1.22 0.21
CA LEU A 55 7.45 1.19 1.13
C LEU A 55 6.17 0.98 0.32
N ILE A 56 5.31 0.07 0.78
CA ILE A 56 3.98 -0.16 0.22
C ILE A 56 2.99 -0.18 1.38
N SER A 57 1.94 0.62 1.31
CA SER A 57 0.92 0.78 2.37
C SER A 57 -0.43 1.07 1.74
N ASP A 58 -1.51 0.89 2.52
CA ASP A 58 -2.86 1.39 2.21
C ASP A 58 -3.34 0.93 0.82
N VAL A 59 -3.01 -0.31 0.47
CA VAL A 59 -3.34 -0.86 -0.85
C VAL A 59 -4.85 -0.97 -1.00
N HIS A 60 -5.58 -1.32 0.07
CA HIS A 60 -7.04 -1.43 0.06
C HIS A 60 -7.57 -2.24 -1.15
N ALA A 61 -7.16 -3.49 -1.23
CA ALA A 61 -7.51 -4.42 -2.29
C ALA A 61 -9.03 -4.57 -2.48
N ILE A 62 -9.52 -4.11 -3.62
CA ILE A 62 -10.94 -4.12 -4.00
C ILE A 62 -11.08 -3.99 -5.51
N TRP A 63 -12.01 -4.72 -6.13
CA TRP A 63 -12.30 -4.56 -7.55
C TRP A 63 -13.31 -3.43 -7.78
N PRO A 64 -13.20 -2.61 -8.85
CA PRO A 64 -12.20 -2.67 -9.92
C PRO A 64 -10.90 -1.92 -9.66
N TRP A 65 -10.87 -0.99 -8.69
CA TRP A 65 -9.79 -0.01 -8.55
C TRP A 65 -8.45 -0.63 -8.12
N MET A 66 -8.47 -1.51 -7.12
CA MET A 66 -7.30 -2.23 -6.63
C MET A 66 -7.49 -3.75 -6.73
N SER A 67 -7.70 -4.21 -7.96
CA SER A 67 -7.74 -5.65 -8.25
C SER A 67 -6.40 -6.34 -8.00
N ALA A 68 -6.38 -7.67 -7.85
CA ALA A 68 -5.14 -8.44 -7.72
C ALA A 68 -4.14 -8.20 -8.87
N ALA A 69 -4.65 -7.92 -10.09
CA ALA A 69 -3.82 -7.57 -11.24
C ALA A 69 -3.17 -6.18 -11.10
N HIS A 70 -3.87 -5.22 -10.49
CA HIS A 70 -3.31 -3.91 -10.21
C HIS A 70 -2.25 -4.01 -9.09
N ILE A 71 -2.52 -4.77 -8.02
CA ILE A 71 -1.54 -5.08 -6.97
C ILE A 71 -0.30 -5.75 -7.56
N GLU A 72 -0.46 -6.68 -8.51
CA GLU A 72 0.68 -7.28 -9.22
C GLU A 72 1.51 -6.24 -10.00
N THR A 73 0.90 -5.18 -10.52
CA THR A 73 1.62 -4.08 -11.17
C THR A 73 2.44 -3.27 -10.15
N ILE A 74 1.90 -3.05 -8.94
CA ILE A 74 2.64 -2.44 -7.82
C ILE A 74 3.85 -3.30 -7.46
N VAL A 75 3.64 -4.61 -7.27
CA VAL A 75 4.72 -5.57 -6.95
C VAL A 75 5.81 -5.58 -8.01
N LYS A 76 5.44 -5.61 -9.30
CA LYS A 76 6.42 -5.54 -10.41
C LYS A 76 7.21 -4.25 -10.38
N LYS A 77 6.55 -3.11 -10.11
CA LYS A 77 7.21 -1.82 -10.04
C LYS A 77 8.15 -1.72 -8.84
N ALA A 78 7.73 -2.22 -7.67
CA ALA A 78 8.57 -2.26 -6.47
C ALA A 78 9.83 -3.10 -6.68
N ASN A 79 9.71 -4.31 -7.27
CA ASN A 79 10.87 -5.14 -7.59
C ASN A 79 11.82 -4.47 -8.60
N ALA A 80 11.27 -3.76 -9.59
CA ALA A 80 12.07 -3.04 -10.60
C ALA A 80 12.86 -1.85 -10.04
N LEU A 81 12.54 -1.37 -8.84
CA LEU A 81 13.36 -0.39 -8.12
C LEU A 81 14.64 -1.00 -7.53
N GLU A 82 14.77 -2.32 -7.56
CA GLU A 82 15.86 -3.10 -6.96
C GLU A 82 16.18 -2.69 -5.50
N PRO A 83 15.17 -2.62 -4.62
CA PRO A 83 15.39 -2.18 -3.25
C PRO A 83 16.19 -3.21 -2.46
N ASP A 84 16.87 -2.73 -1.43
CA ASP A 84 17.52 -3.60 -0.45
C ASP A 84 16.48 -4.20 0.50
N LEU A 85 15.48 -3.41 0.89
CA LEU A 85 14.36 -3.85 1.74
C LEU A 85 13.02 -3.44 1.14
N ILE A 86 12.01 -4.29 1.31
CA ILE A 86 10.61 -3.92 1.05
C ILE A 86 9.86 -4.01 2.38
N LEU A 87 9.17 -2.93 2.75
CA LEU A 87 8.30 -2.90 3.92
C LEU A 87 6.85 -2.72 3.49
N LEU A 88 6.01 -3.66 3.91
CA LEU A 88 4.56 -3.62 3.77
C LEU A 88 3.95 -3.06 5.06
N LEU A 89 3.33 -1.88 4.99
CA LEU A 89 2.97 -1.10 6.19
C LEU A 89 1.50 -1.22 6.60
N GLY A 90 0.76 -2.20 6.07
CA GLY A 90 -0.61 -2.49 6.47
C GLY A 90 -1.67 -1.93 5.52
N ASP A 91 -2.93 -2.08 5.94
CA ASP A 91 -4.15 -1.63 5.25
C ASP A 91 -4.30 -2.25 3.85
N TYR A 92 -4.15 -3.57 3.81
CA TYR A 92 -4.33 -4.38 2.61
C TYR A 92 -5.80 -4.57 2.24
N VAL A 93 -6.70 -4.66 3.23
CA VAL A 93 -8.13 -4.85 2.97
C VAL A 93 -8.81 -3.58 2.49
N GLY A 94 -9.44 -3.64 1.31
CA GLY A 94 -10.29 -2.55 0.83
C GLY A 94 -11.74 -2.80 1.19
N THR A 95 -12.45 -1.79 1.69
CA THR A 95 -13.90 -1.83 1.91
C THR A 95 -14.53 -0.60 1.25
N TYR A 96 -15.34 -0.79 0.21
CA TYR A 96 -15.99 0.32 -0.48
C TYR A 96 -17.40 -0.06 -0.94
N PRO A 97 -18.42 0.81 -0.74
CA PRO A 97 -19.82 0.47 -1.05
C PRO A 97 -20.11 0.09 -2.51
N PHE A 98 -19.27 0.56 -3.44
CA PHE A 98 -19.46 0.36 -4.88
C PHE A 98 -18.43 -0.61 -5.51
N GLY A 99 -17.60 -1.24 -4.68
CA GLY A 99 -16.59 -2.22 -5.13
C GLY A 99 -17.01 -3.66 -4.88
N ILE A 100 -16.31 -4.59 -5.53
CA ILE A 100 -16.42 -6.02 -5.25
C ILE A 100 -15.22 -6.43 -4.41
N GLN A 101 -15.51 -7.02 -3.27
CA GLN A 101 -14.50 -7.48 -2.33
C GLN A 101 -13.65 -8.63 -2.91
N LEU A 102 -12.34 -8.55 -2.71
CA LEU A 102 -11.44 -9.69 -2.94
C LEU A 102 -11.40 -10.57 -1.70
N THR A 103 -11.25 -11.89 -1.90
CA THR A 103 -10.87 -12.75 -0.77
C THR A 103 -9.48 -12.38 -0.27
N PRO A 104 -9.17 -12.60 1.02
CA PRO A 104 -7.84 -12.38 1.56
C PRO A 104 -6.74 -13.03 0.70
N GLU A 105 -6.94 -14.28 0.28
CA GLU A 105 -5.99 -15.00 -0.58
C GLU A 105 -5.75 -14.34 -1.93
N GLN A 106 -6.81 -13.82 -2.57
CA GLN A 106 -6.70 -13.12 -3.85
C GLN A 106 -5.92 -11.80 -3.69
N GLY A 107 -6.18 -11.08 -2.61
CA GLY A 107 -5.55 -9.79 -2.33
C GLY A 107 -4.06 -9.90 -2.00
N VAL A 108 -3.67 -10.92 -1.22
CA VAL A 108 -2.27 -11.09 -0.79
C VAL A 108 -1.42 -11.91 -1.76
N ALA A 109 -2.03 -12.68 -2.67
CA ALA A 109 -1.31 -13.55 -3.60
C ALA A 109 -0.20 -12.83 -4.40
N PRO A 110 -0.39 -11.59 -4.91
CA PRO A 110 0.66 -10.88 -5.62
C PRO A 110 1.92 -10.62 -4.79
N TYR A 111 1.78 -10.37 -3.48
CA TYR A 111 2.92 -10.02 -2.61
C TYR A 111 3.95 -11.16 -2.48
N LYS A 112 3.55 -12.42 -2.74
CA LYS A 112 4.48 -13.57 -2.79
C LYS A 112 5.58 -13.40 -3.84
N LYS A 113 5.40 -12.50 -4.81
CA LYS A 113 6.37 -12.20 -5.87
C LYS A 113 7.34 -11.08 -5.49
N LEU A 114 7.18 -10.44 -4.31
CA LEU A 114 8.10 -9.39 -3.85
C LEU A 114 9.48 -9.98 -3.56
N THR A 115 10.51 -9.30 -4.03
CA THR A 115 11.90 -9.73 -3.86
C THR A 115 12.77 -8.52 -3.52
N ALA A 116 13.53 -8.62 -2.44
CA ALA A 116 14.49 -7.61 -2.00
C ALA A 116 15.72 -8.31 -1.41
N LYS A 117 16.91 -7.69 -1.54
CA LYS A 117 18.20 -8.31 -1.17
C LYS A 117 18.29 -8.68 0.31
N CYS A 118 17.73 -7.84 1.17
CA CYS A 118 17.76 -7.96 2.62
C CYS A 118 16.41 -8.43 3.21
N GLY A 119 15.42 -8.69 2.36
CA GLY A 119 14.14 -9.28 2.74
C GLY A 119 12.94 -8.35 2.61
N VAL A 120 11.76 -8.95 2.77
CA VAL A 120 10.46 -8.30 2.74
C VAL A 120 9.83 -8.49 4.12
N PHE A 121 9.34 -7.42 4.73
CA PHE A 121 8.73 -7.47 6.06
C PHE A 121 7.39 -6.77 6.03
N ALA A 122 6.46 -7.21 6.87
CA ALA A 122 5.12 -6.65 6.93
C ALA A 122 4.70 -6.31 8.36
N VAL A 123 3.80 -5.34 8.49
CA VAL A 123 2.94 -5.16 9.66
C VAL A 123 1.47 -5.28 9.22
N ILE A 124 0.59 -5.38 10.21
CA ILE A 124 -0.86 -5.40 10.01
C ILE A 124 -1.39 -4.00 10.31
N GLY A 125 -2.18 -3.44 9.39
CA GLY A 125 -2.82 -2.14 9.58
C GLY A 125 -4.12 -2.25 10.38
N ASN A 126 -4.67 -1.11 10.79
CA ASN A 126 -5.93 -1.10 11.55
C ASN A 126 -7.11 -1.58 10.71
N HIS A 127 -7.14 -1.27 9.41
CA HIS A 127 -8.22 -1.76 8.55
C HIS A 127 -8.16 -3.28 8.39
N ASP A 128 -6.98 -3.90 8.43
CA ASP A 128 -6.82 -5.35 8.32
C ASP A 128 -7.38 -6.12 9.53
N LEU A 129 -7.46 -5.47 10.69
CA LEU A 129 -8.05 -6.03 11.92
C LEU A 129 -9.57 -5.86 11.97
N HIS A 130 -10.07 -4.72 11.48
CA HIS A 130 -11.48 -4.34 11.60
C HIS A 130 -12.31 -4.54 10.34
N GLY A 131 -11.66 -4.82 9.21
CA GLY A 131 -12.30 -5.09 7.94
C GLY A 131 -12.82 -6.52 7.88
N ILE A 132 -12.47 -7.22 6.82
CA ILE A 132 -12.90 -8.60 6.60
C ILE A 132 -11.93 -9.54 7.31
N SER A 133 -12.45 -10.54 8.00
CA SER A 133 -11.62 -11.54 8.68
C SER A 133 -10.74 -12.32 7.68
N GLY A 134 -9.54 -12.71 8.08
CA GLY A 134 -8.68 -13.62 7.31
C GLY A 134 -7.47 -12.97 6.63
N TRP A 135 -7.37 -11.63 6.62
CA TRP A 135 -6.25 -10.92 5.99
C TRP A 135 -4.90 -11.15 6.69
N PRO A 136 -4.80 -11.05 8.03
CA PRO A 136 -3.57 -11.39 8.73
C PRO A 136 -3.14 -12.84 8.48
N GLU A 137 -4.08 -13.79 8.50
CA GLU A 137 -3.80 -15.21 8.26
C GLU A 137 -3.35 -15.47 6.81
N ALA A 138 -3.98 -14.81 5.85
CA ALA A 138 -3.61 -14.92 4.44
C ALA A 138 -2.20 -14.35 4.21
N LEU A 139 -1.86 -13.22 4.85
CA LEU A 139 -0.52 -12.63 4.76
C LEU A 139 0.55 -13.56 5.34
N VAL A 140 0.30 -14.22 6.47
CA VAL A 140 1.23 -15.23 7.02
C VAL A 140 1.49 -16.37 6.03
N LYS A 141 0.48 -16.80 5.26
CA LYS A 141 0.63 -17.83 4.21
C LYS A 141 1.45 -17.36 2.99
N THR A 142 1.87 -16.09 2.94
CA THR A 142 2.82 -15.59 1.93
C THR A 142 4.28 -15.85 2.27
N ASN A 143 4.57 -16.34 3.48
CA ASN A 143 5.92 -16.46 4.04
C ASN A 143 6.67 -15.13 4.19
N ILE A 144 5.98 -13.99 4.06
CA ILE A 144 6.51 -12.69 4.47
C ILE A 144 6.42 -12.60 6.00
N PRO A 145 7.53 -12.35 6.73
CA PRO A 145 7.49 -12.15 8.17
C PRO A 145 6.62 -10.95 8.52
N VAL A 146 5.56 -11.23 9.30
CA VAL A 146 4.68 -10.20 9.87
C VAL A 146 5.18 -9.87 11.28
N LEU A 147 5.66 -8.65 11.47
CA LEU A 147 6.17 -8.15 12.74
C LEU A 147 5.03 -7.51 13.53
N LYS A 148 4.81 -7.98 14.77
CA LYS A 148 3.77 -7.49 15.67
C LYS A 148 4.42 -7.06 16.97
N ASN A 149 4.56 -5.76 17.18
CA ASN A 149 5.27 -5.17 18.33
C ASN A 149 6.59 -5.87 18.63
N LYS A 150 7.35 -6.15 17.56
CA LYS A 150 8.54 -7.00 17.59
C LYS A 150 9.67 -6.36 16.82
N ALA A 151 10.85 -6.40 17.41
CA ALA A 151 12.10 -6.09 16.73
C ALA A 151 12.83 -7.38 16.32
N ILE A 152 13.48 -7.35 15.17
CA ILE A 152 14.40 -8.40 14.71
C ILE A 152 15.67 -7.74 14.19
N SER A 153 16.80 -8.42 14.34
CA SER A 153 18.03 -8.07 13.65
C SER A 153 18.14 -8.88 12.36
N ILE A 154 18.66 -8.25 11.30
CA ILE A 154 18.99 -8.88 10.04
C ILE A 154 20.39 -8.44 9.62
N GLU A 155 21.06 -9.27 8.82
CA GLU A 155 22.29 -8.89 8.15
C GLU A 155 21.96 -8.38 6.75
N CYS A 156 22.42 -7.17 6.43
CA CYS A 156 22.17 -6.51 5.16
C CYS A 156 23.40 -5.69 4.76
N LYS A 157 23.94 -5.93 3.56
CA LYS A 157 25.15 -5.24 3.06
C LYS A 157 26.34 -5.27 4.04
N ASN A 158 26.54 -6.37 4.76
CA ASN A 158 27.56 -6.54 5.81
C ASN A 158 27.37 -5.65 7.06
N GLU A 159 26.16 -5.13 7.26
CA GLU A 159 25.77 -4.37 8.45
C GLU A 159 24.60 -5.09 9.15
N THR A 160 24.58 -5.05 10.48
CA THR A 160 23.42 -5.52 11.25
C THR A 160 22.37 -4.41 11.30
N LEU A 161 21.20 -4.66 10.71
CA LEU A 161 20.06 -3.74 10.75
C LEU A 161 18.98 -4.27 11.70
N TRP A 162 18.42 -3.37 12.50
CA TRP A 162 17.25 -3.67 13.33
C TRP A 162 15.98 -3.20 12.61
N ILE A 163 15.03 -4.12 12.47
CA ILE A 163 13.70 -3.84 11.93
C ILE A 163 12.70 -4.04 13.06
N ALA A 164 11.98 -2.97 13.41
CA ALA A 164 10.91 -3.00 14.39
C ALA A 164 9.57 -2.80 13.69
N GLY A 165 8.65 -3.77 13.87
CA GLY A 165 7.26 -3.64 13.47
C GLY A 165 6.41 -3.27 14.67
N LEU A 166 5.69 -2.17 14.56
CA LEU A 166 4.70 -1.71 15.54
C LEU A 166 3.31 -2.00 15.00
N GLU A 167 2.42 -2.42 15.89
CA GLU A 167 0.99 -2.46 15.57
C GLU A 167 0.36 -1.06 15.69
N ASP A 168 -0.88 -0.94 15.22
CA ASP A 168 -1.59 0.34 15.26
C ASP A 168 -1.71 0.90 16.69
N LEU A 169 -1.37 2.18 16.83
CA LEU A 169 -1.30 2.92 18.10
C LEU A 169 -2.67 3.10 18.79
N TRP A 170 -3.76 3.12 18.02
CA TRP A 170 -5.09 3.45 18.51
C TRP A 170 -5.87 2.20 18.95
N TYR A 171 -5.51 1.05 18.39
CA TYR A 171 -6.24 -0.20 18.61
C TYR A 171 -5.42 -1.29 19.32
N GLN A 172 -4.10 -1.10 19.51
CA GLN A 172 -3.22 -2.09 20.15
C GLN A 172 -2.29 -1.47 21.20
N ASN A 173 -1.66 -2.32 22.01
CA ASN A 173 -0.66 -1.92 23.00
C ASN A 173 0.73 -1.94 22.35
N THR A 174 1.34 -0.78 22.09
CA THR A 174 2.51 -0.64 21.19
C THR A 174 3.89 -0.79 21.87
N ASP A 175 4.00 -1.65 22.87
CA ASP A 175 5.29 -1.92 23.53
C ASP A 175 6.11 -2.94 22.72
N ILE A 176 7.30 -2.53 22.25
CA ILE A 176 8.19 -3.44 21.50
C ILE A 176 8.80 -4.47 22.46
N GLN A 177 8.50 -5.75 22.22
CA GLN A 177 9.24 -6.84 22.81
C GLN A 177 10.52 -7.06 22.00
N LYS A 178 11.68 -6.96 22.68
CA LYS A 178 13.00 -7.24 22.11
C LYS A 178 13.23 -8.74 21.97
#